data_AF-A0A378JS47-F1
#
_entry.id   AF-A0A378JS47-F1
#
_cell.length_a   1.000
_cell.length_b   1.000
_cell.length_c   1.000
_cell.angle_alpha   90.00
_cell.angle_beta   90.00
_cell.angle_gamma   90.00
#
_symmetry.space_group_name_H-M   'P 1'
#
loop_
_entity.id
_entity.type
_entity.pdbx_description
1 polymer ?
#
loop_
_entity_poly.entity_id
_entity_poly.type
_entity_poly.pdbx_seq_one_letter_code
_entity_poly.pdbx_strand_id
1 'polypeptide(L)'
;MTELNIKKEIGKRILEARKAKGLTLKALGELAGGLKQTRLTNWEQGVRTPGPEEIKSLAQSLDVSPAYLMCLSDELQVKKAKNPSRLIPLLDYRQACEAKLDAGSEAFDDNVFISVSTVLLPELSPKAFALKIIDDSMMPEIRVNDVLVIDLEKSTNPGDYVAVKIGCKMELIICQYKKLSYTSTEFELLTLNDNWPNIKVNDDVEVEIVGTVVQNIRGC
;
A
#
# COMPACT_ATOMS: atom_id res chain seq x y z
N MET A 1 44.99 -4.04 0.53
CA MET A 1 44.71 -2.71 1.11
C MET A 1 45.20 -2.70 2.55
N THR A 2 45.99 -1.70 2.96
CA THR A 2 46.49 -1.57 4.34
C THR A 2 45.35 -1.20 5.28
N GLU A 3 45.38 -1.68 6.52
CA GLU A 3 44.34 -1.45 7.55
C GLU A 3 44.02 0.04 7.77
N LEU A 4 45.00 0.92 7.56
CA LEU A 4 44.87 2.38 7.65
C LEU A 4 43.97 2.97 6.54
N ASN A 5 43.90 2.33 5.38
CA ASN A 5 43.12 2.80 4.23
C ASN A 5 41.62 2.53 4.44
N ILE A 6 41.29 1.40 5.06
CA ILE A 6 39.90 1.00 5.33
C ILE A 6 39.25 1.95 6.34
N LYS A 7 39.96 2.36 7.39
CA LYS A 7 39.43 3.28 8.42
C LYS A 7 39.09 4.66 7.84
N LYS A 8 39.90 5.16 6.91
CA LYS A 8 39.63 6.41 6.19
C LYS A 8 38.45 6.27 5.24
N GLU A 9 38.33 5.16 4.54
CA GLU A 9 37.23 4.95 3.60
C GLU A 9 35.87 4.85 4.31
N ILE A 10 35.82 4.16 5.46
CA ILE A 10 34.62 4.12 6.32
C ILE A 10 34.22 5.54 6.76
N GLY A 11 35.19 6.35 7.21
CA GLY A 11 34.95 7.74 7.60
C GLY A 11 34.41 8.59 6.46
N LYS A 12 34.98 8.41 5.26
CA LYS A 12 34.56 9.09 4.04
C LYS A 12 33.12 8.73 3.66
N ARG A 13 32.72 7.45 3.71
CA ARG A 13 31.34 7.02 3.42
C ARG A 13 30.32 7.60 4.42
N ILE A 14 30.68 7.68 5.70
CA ILE A 14 29.84 8.31 6.72
C ILE A 14 29.63 9.79 6.40
N LEU A 15 30.71 10.50 6.04
CA LEU A 15 30.67 11.91 5.66
C LEU A 15 29.80 12.14 4.41
N GLU A 16 29.96 11.30 3.38
CA GLU A 16 29.20 11.36 2.14
C GLU A 16 27.71 11.09 2.39
N ALA A 17 27.37 10.04 3.13
CA ALA A 17 25.98 9.71 3.48
C ALA A 17 25.33 10.81 4.32
N ARG A 18 26.06 11.41 5.27
CA ARG A 18 25.55 12.54 6.07
C ARG A 18 25.27 13.76 5.19
N LYS A 19 26.20 14.10 4.30
CA LYS A 19 26.04 15.24 3.36
C LYS A 19 24.90 14.99 2.37
N ALA A 20 24.75 13.78 1.86
CA ALA A 20 23.66 13.41 0.95
C ALA A 20 22.28 13.61 1.59
N LYS A 21 22.16 13.40 2.91
CA LYS A 21 20.94 13.69 3.68
C LYS A 21 20.83 15.15 4.18
N GLY A 22 21.81 16.01 3.91
CA GLY A 22 21.80 17.40 4.39
C GLY A 22 21.89 17.54 5.92
N LEU A 23 22.37 16.53 6.64
CA LEU A 23 22.42 16.53 8.10
C LEU A 23 23.66 17.26 8.63
N THR A 24 23.49 18.07 9.67
CA THR A 24 24.61 18.60 10.46
C THR A 24 25.16 17.52 11.40
N LEU A 25 26.41 17.66 11.86
CA LEU A 25 26.99 16.74 12.84
C LEU A 25 26.16 16.66 14.14
N LYS A 26 25.57 17.79 14.54
CA LYS A 26 24.67 17.86 15.69
C LYS A 26 23.39 17.04 15.46
N ALA A 27 22.73 17.26 14.33
CA ALA A 27 21.49 16.57 13.97
C ALA A 27 21.71 15.05 13.82
N LEU A 28 22.81 14.64 13.19
CA LEU A 28 23.16 13.22 13.08
C LEU A 28 23.43 12.61 14.46
N GLY A 29 24.11 13.32 15.34
CA GLY A 29 24.39 12.85 16.71
C GLY A 29 23.13 12.64 17.53
N GLU A 30 22.18 13.56 17.44
CA GLU A 30 20.87 13.44 18.10
C GLU A 30 20.07 12.25 17.56
N LEU A 31 20.01 12.08 16.23
CA LEU A 31 19.30 10.96 15.58
C LEU A 31 19.93 9.59 15.88
N ALA A 32 21.27 9.52 15.95
CA ALA A 32 22.00 8.27 16.15
C ALA A 32 22.18 7.88 17.63
N GLY A 33 21.30 8.36 18.53
CA GLY A 33 21.28 7.98 19.94
C GLY A 33 22.07 8.90 20.87
N GLY A 34 22.14 10.20 20.57
CA GLY A 34 22.76 11.21 21.44
C GLY A 34 24.29 11.23 21.38
N LEU A 35 24.88 10.93 20.22
CA LEU A 35 26.32 10.92 20.02
C LEU A 35 26.90 12.35 20.01
N LYS A 36 28.01 12.55 20.74
CA LYS A 36 28.72 13.84 20.76
C LYS A 36 29.32 14.15 19.39
N GLN A 37 29.23 15.42 18.96
CA GLN A 37 29.76 15.89 17.68
C GLN A 37 31.24 15.56 17.47
N THR A 38 32.07 15.70 18.51
CA THR A 38 33.51 15.37 18.47
C THR A 38 33.75 13.90 18.08
N ARG A 39 32.86 12.98 18.50
CA ARG A 39 32.98 11.56 18.20
C ARG A 39 32.70 11.28 16.73
N LEU A 40 31.68 11.93 16.16
CA LEU A 40 31.35 11.88 14.74
C LEU A 40 32.47 12.46 13.87
N THR A 41 33.04 13.61 14.25
CA THR A 41 34.17 14.22 13.53
C THR A 41 35.39 13.29 13.48
N ASN A 42 35.72 12.63 14.59
CA ASN A 42 36.84 11.68 14.64
C ASN A 42 36.61 10.46 13.75
N TRP A 43 35.36 10.04 13.56
CA TRP A 43 35.02 8.96 12.64
C TRP A 43 35.07 9.40 11.19
N GLU A 44 34.51 10.56 10.85
CA GLU A 44 34.55 11.12 9.48
C GLU A 44 35.99 11.36 8.99
N GLN A 45 36.90 11.71 9.89
CA GLN A 45 38.33 11.91 9.60
C GLN A 45 39.13 10.59 9.57
N GLY A 46 38.52 9.45 9.92
CA GLY A 46 39.17 8.14 9.98
C GLY A 46 40.17 7.99 11.14
N VAL A 47 40.13 8.88 12.14
CA VAL A 47 40.98 8.81 13.35
C VAL A 47 40.56 7.65 14.23
N ARG A 48 39.25 7.35 14.28
CA ARG A 48 38.68 6.19 14.98
C ARG A 48 37.64 5.52 14.09
N THR A 49 37.36 4.25 14.38
CA THR A 49 36.29 3.51 13.71
C THR A 49 35.10 3.37 14.67
N PRO A 50 33.86 3.58 14.21
CA PRO A 50 32.68 3.27 15.02
C PRO A 50 32.58 1.77 15.31
N GLY A 51 32.03 1.41 16.47
CA GLY A 51 31.77 0.02 16.83
C GLY A 51 30.51 -0.53 16.15
N PRO A 52 30.20 -1.82 16.30
CA PRO A 52 29.05 -2.46 15.64
C PRO A 52 27.71 -1.80 15.97
N GLU A 53 27.49 -1.43 17.24
CA GLU A 53 26.26 -0.75 17.68
C GLU A 53 26.15 0.67 17.12
N GLU A 54 27.26 1.42 17.12
CA GLU A 54 27.26 2.77 16.55
C GLU A 54 27.09 2.75 15.03
N ILE A 55 27.66 1.78 14.32
CA ILE A 55 27.42 1.61 12.89
C ILE A 55 25.96 1.28 12.61
N LYS A 56 25.33 0.43 13.42
CA LYS A 56 23.90 0.12 13.27
C LYS A 56 23.03 1.37 13.46
N SER A 57 23.34 2.18 14.47
CA SER A 57 22.64 3.44 14.76
C SER A 57 22.85 4.49 13.66
N LEU A 58 24.10 4.65 13.20
CA LEU A 58 24.43 5.54 12.08
C LEU A 58 23.76 5.09 10.78
N ALA A 59 23.78 3.79 10.48
CA ALA A 59 23.14 3.22 9.30
C ALA A 59 21.62 3.49 9.28
N GLN A 60 20.95 3.33 10.43
CA GLN A 60 19.53 3.67 10.56
C GLN A 60 19.28 5.17 10.35
N SER A 61 20.09 6.02 10.97
CA SER A 61 19.95 7.49 10.86
C SER A 61 20.22 7.98 9.43
N LEU A 62 21.21 7.38 8.77
CA LEU A 62 21.67 7.72 7.43
C LEU A 62 20.90 6.99 6.31
N ASP A 63 20.00 6.07 6.66
CA ASP A 63 19.20 5.25 5.73
C ASP A 63 20.03 4.44 4.72
N VAL A 64 21.20 3.98 5.17
CA VAL A 64 22.13 3.15 4.39
C VAL A 64 22.34 1.81 5.09
N SER A 65 22.88 0.81 4.38
CA SER A 65 23.19 -0.47 5.01
C SER A 65 24.44 -0.38 5.91
N PRO A 66 24.49 -1.09 7.04
CA PRO A 66 25.71 -1.22 7.86
C PRO A 66 26.91 -1.75 7.06
N ALA A 67 26.66 -2.66 6.13
CA ALA A 67 27.68 -3.23 5.24
C ALA A 67 28.28 -2.18 4.28
N TYR A 68 27.46 -1.26 3.77
CA TYR A 68 27.92 -0.13 2.97
C TYR A 68 28.83 0.81 3.77
N LEU A 69 28.45 1.15 5.01
CA LEU A 69 29.29 1.99 5.86
C LEU A 69 30.62 1.31 6.22
N MET A 70 30.63 -0.01 6.43
CA MET A 70 31.83 -0.79 6.74
C MET A 70 32.70 -1.15 5.52
N CYS A 71 32.40 -0.64 4.33
CA CYS A 71 33.12 -0.98 3.10
C CYS A 71 33.09 -2.48 2.76
N LEU A 72 32.06 -3.21 3.21
CA LEU A 72 31.84 -4.63 2.92
C LEU A 72 31.03 -4.85 1.63
N SER A 73 30.47 -3.77 1.06
CA SER A 73 29.76 -3.74 -0.23
C SER A 73 29.86 -2.34 -0.84
N ASP A 74 29.99 -2.24 -2.17
CA ASP A 74 30.04 -0.95 -2.89
C ASP A 74 28.65 -0.44 -3.30
N GLU A 75 27.61 -1.25 -3.13
CA GLU A 75 26.25 -0.85 -3.45
C GLU A 75 25.65 -0.01 -2.31
N LEU A 76 25.27 1.22 -2.65
CA LEU A 76 24.45 2.11 -1.83
C LEU A 76 23.04 1.52 -1.73
N GLN A 77 22.89 0.49 -0.89
CA GLN A 77 21.60 -0.10 -0.54
C GLN A 77 20.89 0.88 0.41
N VAL A 78 20.33 1.95 -0.18
CA VAL A 78 19.46 2.90 0.53
C VAL A 78 18.26 2.11 1.01
N LYS A 79 18.02 2.08 2.32
CA LYS A 79 16.83 1.48 2.90
C LYS A 79 15.64 2.40 2.62
N LYS A 80 15.30 2.64 1.35
CA LYS A 80 14.12 3.42 0.92
C LYS A 80 13.02 3.16 1.94
N ALA A 81 12.68 4.19 2.73
CA ALA A 81 11.55 4.12 3.63
C ALA A 81 10.42 3.52 2.83
N LYS A 82 10.05 2.27 3.17
CA LYS A 82 8.91 1.61 2.56
C LYS A 82 7.73 2.42 3.06
N ASN A 83 7.37 3.49 2.38
CA ASN A 83 5.98 3.91 2.29
C ASN A 83 5.39 2.80 1.43
N PRO A 84 4.86 1.73 2.03
CA PRO A 84 4.46 0.58 1.25
C PRO A 84 3.06 0.97 0.81
N SER A 85 3.01 1.78 -0.23
CA SER A 85 1.79 2.33 -0.80
C SER A 85 1.77 1.95 -2.26
N ARG A 86 0.64 1.42 -2.70
CA ARG A 86 0.43 0.95 -4.06
C ARG A 86 -0.58 1.86 -4.73
N LEU A 87 -0.27 2.25 -5.98
CA LEU A 87 -1.22 2.94 -6.83
C LEU A 87 -2.18 1.91 -7.45
N ILE A 88 -3.47 2.19 -7.34
CA ILE A 88 -4.54 1.43 -8.00
C ILE A 88 -5.42 2.39 -8.81
N PRO A 89 -5.99 1.94 -9.93
CA PRO A 89 -6.83 2.80 -10.76
C PRO A 89 -8.16 3.10 -10.05
N LEU A 90 -8.62 4.35 -10.15
CA LEU A 90 -9.96 4.76 -9.80
C LEU A 90 -10.83 4.61 -11.05
N LEU A 91 -11.76 3.66 -10.99
CA LEU A 91 -12.66 3.35 -12.09
C LEU A 91 -14.03 4.00 -11.86
N ASP A 92 -14.69 4.36 -12.95
CA ASP A 92 -16.13 4.59 -12.94
C ASP A 92 -16.92 3.27 -12.96
N TYR A 93 -18.24 3.36 -12.81
CA TYR A 93 -19.12 2.18 -12.78
C TYR A 93 -19.10 1.38 -14.09
N ARG A 94 -18.88 2.04 -15.23
CA ARG A 94 -18.84 1.39 -16.54
C ARG A 94 -17.55 0.58 -16.70
N GLN A 95 -16.42 1.18 -16.35
CA GLN A 95 -15.11 0.54 -16.34
C GLN A 95 -15.06 -0.61 -15.32
N ALA A 96 -15.66 -0.42 -14.15
CA ALA A 96 -15.74 -1.45 -13.12
C ALA A 96 -16.58 -2.67 -13.56
N CYS A 97 -17.65 -2.47 -14.34
CA CYS A 97 -18.42 -3.58 -14.95
C CYS A 97 -17.60 -4.42 -15.94
N GLU A 98 -16.64 -3.80 -16.63
CA GLU A 98 -15.80 -4.44 -17.64
C GLU A 98 -14.42 -4.85 -17.09
N ALA A 99 -14.20 -4.71 -15.78
CA ALA A 99 -12.94 -4.99 -15.12
C ALA A 99 -12.64 -6.50 -15.16
N LYS A 100 -12.25 -6.99 -16.33
CA LYS A 100 -11.44 -8.18 -16.52
C LYS A 100 -10.03 -7.65 -16.66
N LEU A 101 -9.38 -7.41 -15.53
CA LEU A 101 -8.02 -6.87 -15.45
C LEU A 101 -7.01 -7.92 -15.94
N ASP A 102 -7.08 -8.28 -17.21
CA ASP A 102 -6.05 -9.02 -17.93
C ASP A 102 -5.20 -8.01 -18.69
N ALA A 103 -3.89 -8.16 -18.55
CA ALA A 103 -2.86 -7.24 -19.01
C ALA A 103 -3.06 -6.87 -20.50
N GLY A 104 -3.60 -5.67 -20.77
CA GLY A 104 -3.65 -5.10 -22.11
C GLY A 104 -4.93 -4.40 -22.54
N SER A 105 -5.87 -4.02 -21.65
CA SER A 105 -6.98 -3.15 -22.06
C SER A 105 -6.52 -1.70 -22.17
N GLU A 106 -6.94 -1.10 -23.28
CA GLU A 106 -6.40 0.12 -23.87
C GLU A 106 -6.52 1.33 -22.94
N ALA A 107 -5.56 2.22 -23.09
CA ALA A 107 -5.44 3.46 -22.34
C ALA A 107 -6.77 4.24 -22.32
N PHE A 108 -7.43 4.27 -21.18
CA PHE A 108 -8.32 5.37 -20.85
C PHE A 108 -7.44 6.58 -20.53
N ASP A 109 -7.56 7.61 -21.37
CA ASP A 109 -6.68 8.79 -21.43
C ASP A 109 -6.67 9.63 -20.12
N ASP A 110 -7.65 9.40 -19.24
CA ASP A 110 -7.86 10.08 -17.95
C ASP A 110 -7.86 9.10 -16.74
N ASN A 111 -6.97 8.10 -16.73
CA ASN A 111 -6.89 7.18 -15.59
C ASN A 111 -6.38 7.91 -14.32
N VAL A 112 -7.31 8.24 -13.43
CA VAL A 112 -7.01 8.71 -12.08
C VAL A 112 -6.54 7.52 -11.24
N PHE A 113 -5.44 7.68 -10.51
CA PHE A 113 -4.94 6.66 -9.59
C PHE A 113 -5.04 7.15 -8.15
N ILE A 114 -5.37 6.25 -7.23
CA ILE A 114 -5.31 6.51 -5.79
C ILE A 114 -4.17 5.71 -5.14
N SER A 115 -3.59 6.29 -4.09
CA SER A 115 -2.56 5.62 -3.28
C SER A 115 -3.19 4.89 -2.11
N VAL A 116 -2.93 3.59 -2.02
CA VAL A 116 -3.46 2.71 -0.97
C VAL A 116 -2.32 2.13 -0.16
N SER A 117 -2.44 2.13 1.17
CA SER A 117 -1.43 1.59 2.07
C SER A 117 -1.39 0.06 2.03
N THR A 118 -0.29 -0.51 1.55
CA THR A 118 -0.02 -1.95 1.59
C THR A 118 0.42 -2.44 2.97
N VAL A 119 0.60 -1.55 3.97
CA VAL A 119 0.67 -2.00 5.39
C VAL A 119 -0.68 -2.56 5.82
N LEU A 120 -1.76 -1.87 5.44
CA LEU A 120 -3.13 -2.24 5.83
C LEU A 120 -3.68 -3.36 4.94
N LEU A 121 -3.21 -3.41 3.69
CA LEU A 121 -3.63 -4.40 2.70
C LEU A 121 -2.42 -5.14 2.09
N PRO A 122 -1.73 -6.00 2.88
CA PRO A 122 -0.56 -6.74 2.41
C PRO A 122 -0.91 -7.79 1.34
N GLU A 123 -2.16 -8.28 1.34
CA GLU A 123 -2.67 -9.31 0.43
C GLU A 123 -3.43 -8.73 -0.78
N LEU A 124 -3.33 -7.41 -1.01
CA LEU A 124 -4.06 -6.76 -2.11
C LEU A 124 -3.59 -7.29 -3.47
N SER A 125 -4.51 -7.91 -4.22
CA SER A 125 -4.20 -8.54 -5.49
C SER A 125 -3.78 -7.54 -6.57
N PRO A 126 -3.01 -7.97 -7.59
CA PRO A 126 -2.67 -7.13 -8.74
C PRO A 126 -3.91 -6.54 -9.43
N LYS A 127 -5.05 -7.25 -9.36
CA LYS A 127 -6.31 -6.89 -10.01
C LYS A 127 -7.25 -6.08 -9.10
N ALA A 128 -6.74 -5.28 -8.17
CA ALA A 128 -7.55 -4.39 -7.35
C ALA A 128 -7.77 -3.01 -8.02
N PHE A 129 -8.95 -2.43 -7.81
CA PHE A 129 -9.28 -1.07 -8.24
C PHE A 129 -10.06 -0.31 -7.17
N ALA A 130 -10.19 1.01 -7.36
CA ALA A 130 -10.98 1.87 -6.52
C ALA A 130 -12.25 2.32 -7.23
N LEU A 131 -13.36 2.46 -6.51
CA LEU A 131 -14.64 2.94 -7.03
C LEU A 131 -15.19 4.02 -6.10
N LYS A 132 -15.55 5.18 -6.67
CA LYS A 132 -16.22 6.24 -5.92
C LYS A 132 -17.72 5.98 -5.87
N ILE A 133 -18.30 6.00 -4.67
CA ILE A 133 -19.72 5.75 -4.43
C ILE A 133 -20.55 6.99 -4.78
N ILE A 134 -21.61 6.79 -5.56
CA ILE A 134 -22.48 7.85 -6.06
C ILE A 134 -23.92 7.80 -5.50
N ASP A 135 -24.31 6.67 -4.92
CA ASP A 135 -25.64 6.44 -4.35
C ASP A 135 -25.59 6.21 -2.83
N ASP A 136 -26.76 6.11 -2.21
CA ASP A 136 -26.94 5.92 -0.77
C ASP A 136 -27.42 4.51 -0.40
N SER A 137 -27.36 3.53 -1.31
CA SER A 137 -27.87 2.16 -1.10
C SER A 137 -27.27 1.43 0.10
N MET A 138 -26.05 1.82 0.48
CA MET A 138 -25.27 1.21 1.55
C MET A 138 -25.09 2.12 2.77
N MET A 139 -25.87 3.20 2.87
CA MET A 139 -25.90 4.04 4.08
C MET A 139 -26.50 3.28 5.27
N PRO A 140 -26.03 3.52 6.52
CA PRO A 140 -25.06 4.56 6.92
C PRO A 140 -23.58 4.13 6.81
N GLU A 141 -23.31 2.85 6.59
CA GLU A 141 -21.97 2.28 6.65
C GLU A 141 -21.10 2.65 5.47
N ILE A 142 -21.67 2.84 4.28
CA ILE A 142 -21.00 3.35 3.08
C ILE A 142 -21.82 4.55 2.58
N ARG A 143 -21.15 5.68 2.39
CA ARG A 143 -21.79 6.96 2.09
C ARG A 143 -21.43 7.41 0.68
N VAL A 144 -22.27 8.27 0.13
CA VAL A 144 -21.98 9.00 -1.10
C VAL A 144 -20.63 9.72 -0.95
N ASN A 145 -19.81 9.65 -2.01
CA ASN A 145 -18.43 10.13 -2.10
C ASN A 145 -17.35 9.29 -1.41
N ASP A 146 -17.70 8.22 -0.70
CA ASP A 146 -16.69 7.25 -0.27
C ASP A 146 -15.98 6.62 -1.46
N VAL A 147 -14.75 6.19 -1.23
CA VAL A 147 -13.96 5.44 -2.21
C VAL A 147 -13.73 4.05 -1.67
N LEU A 148 -14.31 3.05 -2.34
CA LEU A 148 -14.12 1.65 -2.00
C LEU A 148 -12.94 1.08 -2.76
N VAL A 149 -12.07 0.37 -2.06
CA VAL A 149 -11.05 -0.48 -2.69
C VAL A 149 -11.64 -1.87 -2.86
N ILE A 150 -11.71 -2.34 -4.10
CA ILE A 150 -12.31 -3.62 -4.49
C ILE A 150 -11.21 -4.51 -5.07
N ASP A 151 -11.19 -5.76 -4.62
CA ASP A 151 -10.27 -6.79 -5.06
C ASP A 151 -11.02 -7.92 -5.79
N LEU A 152 -10.64 -8.18 -7.05
CA LEU A 152 -11.27 -9.17 -7.93
C LEU A 152 -10.84 -10.60 -7.62
N GLU A 153 -9.65 -10.80 -7.07
CA GLU A 153 -9.10 -12.13 -6.79
C GLU A 153 -9.38 -12.57 -5.34
N LYS A 154 -9.83 -11.65 -4.49
CA LYS A 154 -10.19 -11.94 -3.10
C LYS A 154 -11.49 -12.74 -3.01
N SER A 155 -11.41 -13.89 -2.34
CA SER A 155 -12.57 -14.71 -1.99
C SER A 155 -13.58 -13.95 -1.12
N THR A 156 -14.85 -14.03 -1.49
CA THR A 156 -15.97 -13.45 -0.75
C THR A 156 -16.41 -14.34 0.41
N ASN A 157 -16.56 -13.76 1.60
CA ASN A 157 -17.14 -14.43 2.77
C ASN A 157 -18.50 -13.83 3.15
N PRO A 158 -19.38 -14.60 3.82
CA PRO A 158 -20.63 -14.06 4.36
C PRO A 158 -20.39 -12.83 5.23
N GLY A 159 -21.12 -11.75 4.94
CA GLY A 159 -20.99 -10.44 5.61
C GLY A 159 -20.07 -9.46 4.88
N ASP A 160 -19.25 -9.90 3.93
CA ASP A 160 -18.40 -9.02 3.13
C ASP A 160 -19.25 -8.13 2.20
N TYR A 161 -18.77 -6.91 1.95
CA TYR A 161 -19.32 -6.07 0.90
C TYR A 161 -18.72 -6.46 -0.44
N VAL A 162 -19.55 -6.52 -1.47
CA VAL A 162 -19.18 -6.96 -2.81
C VAL A 162 -19.68 -6.00 -3.86
N ALA A 163 -18.91 -5.87 -4.93
CA ALA A 163 -19.34 -5.24 -6.16
C ALA A 163 -19.95 -6.31 -7.07
N VAL A 164 -21.18 -6.05 -7.52
CA VAL A 164 -22.00 -7.04 -8.22
C VAL A 164 -22.55 -6.42 -9.48
N LYS A 165 -22.53 -7.20 -10.56
CA LYS A 165 -23.17 -6.87 -11.83
C LYS A 165 -24.47 -7.66 -11.96
N ILE A 166 -25.55 -6.98 -12.35
CA ILE A 166 -26.88 -7.57 -12.48
C ILE A 166 -27.31 -7.59 -13.95
N GLY A 167 -27.51 -8.80 -14.49
CA GLY A 167 -27.96 -9.05 -15.85
C GLY A 167 -27.03 -8.50 -16.94
N CYS A 168 -27.57 -8.38 -18.15
CA CYS A 168 -26.87 -7.83 -19.31
C CYS A 168 -26.78 -6.29 -19.30
N LYS A 169 -27.44 -5.61 -18.36
CA LYS A 169 -27.29 -4.16 -18.22
C LYS A 169 -25.95 -3.91 -17.55
N MET A 170 -25.16 -2.97 -18.07
CA MET A 170 -23.89 -2.55 -17.46
C MET A 170 -24.14 -1.74 -16.18
N GLU A 171 -24.79 -2.36 -15.19
CA GLU A 171 -25.13 -1.77 -13.91
C GLU A 171 -24.37 -2.53 -12.82
N LEU A 172 -23.41 -1.85 -12.20
CA LEU A 172 -22.68 -2.32 -11.03
C LEU A 172 -23.34 -1.75 -9.78
N ILE A 173 -23.57 -2.59 -8.78
CA ILE A 173 -24.05 -2.15 -7.46
C ILE A 173 -23.16 -2.68 -6.35
N ILE A 174 -23.21 -2.03 -5.19
CA ILE A 174 -22.54 -2.49 -3.98
C ILE A 174 -23.59 -3.09 -3.05
N CYS A 175 -23.34 -4.30 -2.56
CA CYS A 175 -24.21 -4.99 -1.61
C CYS A 175 -23.40 -5.74 -0.57
N GLN A 176 -24.05 -6.11 0.53
CA GLN A 176 -23.51 -7.08 1.47
C GLN A 176 -23.89 -8.50 1.05
N TYR A 177 -22.90 -9.39 0.96
CA TYR A 177 -23.10 -10.79 0.61
C TYR A 177 -23.59 -11.59 1.81
N LYS A 178 -24.75 -12.25 1.66
CA LYS A 178 -25.32 -13.13 2.69
C LYS A 178 -25.59 -14.52 2.12
N LYS A 179 -24.84 -15.50 2.61
CA LYS A 179 -25.05 -16.91 2.28
C LYS A 179 -26.30 -17.44 3.00
N LEU A 180 -27.20 -18.11 2.28
CA LEU A 180 -28.47 -18.60 2.85
C LEU A 180 -28.39 -20.05 3.34
N SER A 181 -27.53 -20.86 2.74
CA SER A 181 -27.39 -22.29 3.09
C SER A 181 -25.93 -22.73 3.02
N TYR A 182 -25.57 -23.72 3.83
CA TYR A 182 -24.26 -24.38 3.74
C TYR A 182 -24.20 -25.39 2.59
N THR A 183 -25.35 -25.92 2.17
CA THR A 183 -25.46 -27.02 1.20
C THR A 183 -25.96 -26.57 -0.17
N SER A 184 -26.63 -25.41 -0.25
CA SER A 184 -27.08 -24.80 -1.52
C SER A 184 -26.16 -23.64 -1.90
N THR A 185 -26.13 -23.32 -3.20
CA THR A 185 -25.43 -22.15 -3.76
C THR A 185 -26.25 -20.87 -3.67
N GLU A 186 -27.44 -20.92 -3.07
CA GLU A 186 -28.28 -19.75 -2.84
C GLU A 186 -27.63 -18.71 -1.94
N PHE A 187 -27.72 -17.45 -2.38
CA PHE A 187 -27.29 -16.30 -1.61
C PHE A 187 -28.23 -15.11 -1.81
N GLU A 188 -28.16 -14.18 -0.87
CA GLU A 188 -28.89 -12.93 -0.86
C GLU A 188 -27.88 -11.78 -0.84
N LEU A 189 -28.19 -10.72 -1.59
CA LEU A 189 -27.45 -9.47 -1.63
C LEU A 189 -28.29 -8.43 -0.92
N LEU A 190 -27.71 -7.88 0.15
CA LEU A 190 -28.40 -6.92 1.02
C LEU A 190 -27.92 -5.50 0.75
N THR A 191 -28.87 -4.58 0.64
CA THR A 191 -28.63 -3.14 0.81
C THR A 191 -28.77 -2.79 2.30
N LEU A 192 -28.04 -1.77 2.75
CA LEU A 192 -28.14 -1.31 4.16
C LEU A 192 -29.14 -0.17 4.34
N ASN A 193 -29.53 0.47 3.23
CA ASN A 193 -30.56 1.49 3.21
C ASN A 193 -31.91 0.84 2.86
N ASP A 194 -32.87 0.96 3.78
CA ASP A 194 -34.22 0.38 3.66
C ASP A 194 -35.02 0.91 2.46
N ASN A 195 -34.61 2.04 1.87
CA ASN A 195 -35.24 2.58 0.66
C ASN A 195 -34.82 1.83 -0.62
N TRP A 196 -33.86 0.91 -0.51
CA TRP A 196 -33.34 0.12 -1.63
C TRP A 196 -33.69 -1.36 -1.46
N PRO A 197 -33.95 -2.08 -2.57
CA PRO A 197 -34.36 -3.48 -2.50
C PRO A 197 -33.17 -4.42 -2.30
N ASN A 198 -33.37 -5.45 -1.48
CA ASN A 198 -32.49 -6.61 -1.42
C ASN A 198 -32.74 -7.53 -2.63
N ILE A 199 -31.71 -8.24 -3.06
CA ILE A 199 -31.78 -9.16 -4.19
C ILE A 199 -31.52 -10.57 -3.70
N LYS A 200 -32.50 -11.46 -3.90
CA LYS A 200 -32.32 -12.90 -3.67
C LYS A 200 -31.93 -13.53 -4.99
N VAL A 201 -30.74 -14.12 -5.03
CA VAL A 201 -30.26 -14.78 -6.23
C VAL A 201 -30.80 -16.20 -6.23
N ASN A 202 -31.76 -16.42 -7.12
CA ASN A 202 -32.28 -17.71 -7.55
C ASN A 202 -31.96 -17.90 -9.04
N ASP A 203 -32.34 -19.04 -9.62
CA ASP A 203 -32.03 -19.39 -11.02
C ASP A 203 -32.57 -18.40 -12.08
N ASP A 204 -33.41 -17.42 -11.72
CA ASP A 204 -34.05 -16.48 -12.64
C ASP A 204 -33.26 -15.16 -12.84
N VAL A 205 -32.30 -14.83 -11.96
CA VAL A 205 -31.55 -13.56 -12.03
C VAL A 205 -30.07 -13.84 -12.27
N GLU A 206 -29.57 -13.44 -13.44
CA GLU A 206 -28.13 -13.49 -13.72
C GLU A 206 -27.39 -12.45 -12.89
N VAL A 207 -26.58 -12.91 -11.94
CA VAL A 207 -25.79 -12.07 -11.04
C VAL A 207 -24.34 -12.53 -11.05
N GLU A 208 -23.43 -11.60 -11.31
CA GLU A 208 -21.99 -11.84 -11.33
C GLU A 208 -21.32 -11.00 -10.24
N ILE A 209 -20.65 -11.66 -9.29
CA ILE A 209 -19.80 -10.97 -8.31
C ILE A 209 -18.49 -10.59 -9.02
N VAL A 210 -18.25 -9.28 -9.15
CA VAL A 210 -17.05 -8.73 -9.79
C VAL A 210 -15.87 -8.77 -8.83
N GLY A 211 -16.09 -8.42 -7.55
CA GLY A 211 -15.03 -8.41 -6.56
C GLY A 211 -15.49 -8.09 -5.15
N THR A 212 -14.58 -8.28 -4.20
CA THR A 212 -14.83 -8.07 -2.77
C THR A 212 -14.24 -6.74 -2.31
N VAL A 213 -15.01 -5.95 -1.57
CA VAL A 213 -14.53 -4.70 -0.95
C VAL A 213 -13.57 -5.05 0.18
N VAL A 214 -12.36 -4.48 0.13
CA VAL A 214 -11.31 -4.70 1.12
C VAL A 214 -11.07 -3.51 2.03
N GLN A 215 -11.45 -2.32 1.59
CA GLN A 215 -11.30 -1.09 2.36
C GLN A 215 -12.33 -0.05 1.91
N ASN A 216 -12.82 0.72 2.88
CA ASN A 216 -13.57 1.95 2.64
C ASN A 216 -12.72 3.15 3.05
N ILE A 217 -12.47 4.05 2.11
CA ILE A 217 -11.83 5.33 2.33
C ILE A 217 -12.92 6.40 2.37
N ARG A 218 -13.11 7.01 3.54
CA ARG A 218 -14.19 7.97 3.75
C ARG A 218 -14.02 9.20 2.86
N GLY A 219 -15.05 9.53 2.09
CA GLY A 219 -15.12 10.76 1.33
C GLY A 219 -15.21 11.95 2.29
N CYS A 220 -14.42 13.00 2.03
CA CYS A 220 -14.56 14.29 2.71
C CYS A 220 -15.74 15.09 2.15
#